data_AF-A0A6N9VBP8-F1
#
_entry.id   AF-A0A6N9VBP8-F1
#
_cell.length_a   1.000
_cell.length_b   1.000
_cell.length_c   1.000
_cell.angle_alpha   90.00
_cell.angle_beta   90.00
_cell.angle_gamma   90.00
#
_symmetry.space_group_name_H-M   'P 1'
#
loop_
_entity.id
_entity.type
_entity.pdbx_description
1 polymer ?
#
loop_
_entity_poly.entity_id
_entity_poly.type
_entity_poly.pdbx_seq_one_letter_code
_entity_poly.pdbx_strand_id
1 'polypeptide(L)'
;DPLAAPAAAQRTVDLLVLLAGGTAGAGVTEVISPSAPHTVAMPAGHPAEVAGVAYDRETVVRRLQQVGCDVYGQDDLVVTVPSWRPDLRAPNDLAE
;
A
#
# COMPACT_ATOMS: atom_id res chain seq x y z
N ASP A 1 1.49 -9.59 -1.68
CA ASP A 1 1.71 -8.40 -2.53
C ASP A 1 2.08 -8.84 -3.95
N PRO A 2 1.24 -8.55 -4.95
CA PRO A 2 1.52 -8.91 -6.35
C PRO A 2 2.70 -8.16 -6.98
N LEU A 3 3.12 -7.02 -6.43
CA LEU A 3 4.24 -6.21 -6.97
C LEU A 3 5.57 -6.44 -6.24
N ALA A 4 5.60 -7.28 -5.19
CA ALA A 4 6.80 -7.50 -4.38
C ALA A 4 7.82 -8.46 -5.02
N ALA A 5 7.44 -9.24 -6.03
CA ALA A 5 8.26 -10.35 -6.54
C ALA A 5 9.65 -9.91 -7.04
N PRO A 6 9.82 -8.82 -7.83
CA PRO A 6 11.15 -8.38 -8.27
C PRO A 6 12.05 -7.97 -7.11
N ALA A 7 11.51 -7.20 -6.16
CA ALA A 7 12.25 -6.74 -5.00
C ALA A 7 12.67 -7.90 -4.08
N ALA A 8 11.77 -8.87 -3.87
CA ALA A 8 12.07 -10.07 -3.08
C ALA A 8 13.13 -10.96 -3.74
N ALA A 9 13.06 -11.12 -5.07
CA ALA A 9 14.06 -11.87 -5.84
C ALA A 9 15.44 -11.22 -5.72
N GLN A 10 15.52 -9.90 -5.92
CA GLN A 10 16.78 -9.17 -5.78
C GLN A 10 17.34 -9.28 -4.36
N ARG A 11 16.48 -9.10 -3.34
CA ARG A 11 16.90 -9.25 -1.95
C ARG A 11 17.48 -10.64 -1.65
N THR A 12 16.92 -11.68 -2.26
CA THR A 12 17.41 -13.06 -2.14
C THR A 12 18.77 -13.21 -2.81
N VAL A 13 18.95 -12.68 -4.02
CA VAL A 13 20.24 -12.67 -4.72
C VAL A 13 21.31 -11.95 -3.88
N ASP A 14 20.99 -10.79 -3.32
CA ASP A 14 21.93 -10.03 -2.48
C ASP A 14 22.36 -10.83 -1.25
N LEU A 15 21.42 -11.55 -0.61
CA LEU A 15 21.73 -12.41 0.52
C LEU A 15 22.59 -13.62 0.12
N LEU A 16 22.38 -14.22 -1.05
CA LEU A 16 23.21 -15.31 -1.56
C LEU A 16 24.64 -14.85 -1.88
N VAL A 17 24.80 -13.66 -2.46
CA VAL A 17 26.12 -13.06 -2.68
C VAL A 17 26.81 -12.81 -1.34
N LEU A 18 26.12 -12.16 -0.40
CA LEU A 18 26.69 -11.77 0.90
C LEU A 18 27.04 -12.97 1.78
N LEU A 19 26.16 -13.97 1.87
CA LEU A 19 26.26 -15.04 2.87
C LEU A 19 26.86 -16.33 2.29
N ALA A 20 26.71 -16.58 0.98
CA ALA A 20 27.17 -17.80 0.33
C ALA A 20 28.31 -17.56 -0.67
N GLY A 21 28.79 -16.32 -0.84
CA GLY A 21 29.91 -15.99 -1.71
C GLY A 21 29.62 -16.14 -3.21
N GLY A 22 28.34 -16.16 -3.59
CA GLY A 22 27.92 -16.23 -4.99
C GLY A 22 28.24 -14.95 -5.77
N THR A 23 28.05 -14.99 -7.09
CA THR A 23 28.11 -13.81 -7.96
C THR A 23 26.78 -13.67 -8.70
N ALA A 24 26.19 -12.47 -8.68
CA ALA A 24 24.94 -12.19 -9.37
C ALA A 24 25.17 -12.00 -10.87
N GLY A 25 24.33 -12.62 -11.71
CA GLY A 25 24.23 -12.28 -13.13
C GLY A 25 23.45 -10.98 -13.34
N ALA A 26 23.66 -10.31 -14.48
CA ALA A 26 23.02 -9.02 -14.77
C ALA A 26 21.57 -9.12 -15.29
N GLY A 27 21.11 -10.31 -15.70
CA GLY A 27 19.82 -10.50 -16.35
C GLY A 27 18.67 -10.72 -15.36
N VAL A 28 17.53 -10.08 -15.62
CA VAL A 28 16.25 -10.31 -14.91
C VAL A 28 15.18 -10.64 -15.94
N THR A 29 14.37 -11.65 -15.64
CA THR A 29 13.15 -11.96 -16.40
C THR A 29 11.96 -11.79 -15.49
N GLU A 30 11.05 -10.90 -15.85
CA GLU A 30 9.79 -10.68 -15.13
C GLU A 30 8.62 -10.95 -16.08
N VAL A 31 7.64 -11.70 -15.58
CA VAL A 31 6.35 -11.91 -16.26
C VAL A 31 5.28 -11.37 -15.33
N ILE A 32 4.65 -10.27 -15.75
CA ILE A 32 3.65 -9.55 -14.95
C ILE A 32 2.31 -9.47 -15.68
N SER A 33 1.22 -9.55 -14.92
CA SER A 33 -0.10 -9.10 -15.37
C SER A 33 -0.34 -7.68 -14.84
N PRO A 34 -0.41 -6.65 -15.71
CA PRO A 34 -0.57 -5.29 -15.26
C PRO A 34 -1.88 -5.09 -14.48
N SER A 35 -1.82 -4.34 -13.38
CA SER A 35 -3.01 -3.86 -12.66
C SER A 35 -2.93 -2.35 -12.51
N ALA A 36 -4.07 -1.68 -12.67
CA ALA A 36 -4.17 -0.26 -12.36
C ALA A 36 -4.09 -0.03 -10.83
N PRO A 37 -3.62 1.16 -10.39
CA PRO A 37 -3.73 1.58 -8.99
C PRO A 37 -5.18 1.51 -8.52
N HIS A 38 -5.38 0.99 -7.30
CA HIS A 38 -6.71 0.94 -6.69
C HIS A 38 -6.95 2.19 -5.86
N THR A 39 -8.02 2.93 -6.18
CA THR A 39 -8.38 4.16 -5.47
C THR A 39 -9.77 4.05 -4.86
N VAL A 40 -9.91 4.49 -3.61
CA VAL A 40 -11.18 4.54 -2.88
C VAL A 40 -11.46 5.99 -2.47
N ALA A 41 -12.66 6.47 -2.74
CA ALA A 41 -13.11 7.80 -2.31
C ALA A 41 -13.93 7.71 -1.02
N MET A 42 -13.71 8.60 -0.07
CA MET A 42 -14.35 8.59 1.24
C MET A 42 -14.37 9.99 1.86
N PRO A 43 -15.48 10.43 2.51
CA PRO A 43 -15.46 11.64 3.33
C PRO A 43 -14.48 11.52 4.49
N ALA A 44 -13.71 12.56 4.79
CA ALA A 44 -12.74 12.57 5.90
C ALA A 44 -13.37 12.28 7.26
N GLY A 45 -14.66 12.58 7.43
CA GLY A 45 -15.43 12.31 8.64
C GLY A 45 -15.98 10.88 8.75
N HIS A 46 -15.93 10.07 7.68
CA HIS A 46 -16.53 8.73 7.66
C HIS A 46 -16.02 7.80 8.79
N PRO A 47 -14.71 7.74 9.11
CA PRO A 47 -14.24 6.92 10.23
C PRO A 47 -14.82 7.34 11.58
N ALA A 48 -15.09 8.64 11.77
CA ALA A 48 -15.68 9.15 13.00
C ALA A 48 -17.15 8.73 13.13
N GLU A 49 -17.89 8.72 12.03
CA GLU A 49 -19.29 8.26 11.98
C GLU A 49 -19.38 6.75 12.28
N VAL A 50 -18.49 5.95 11.69
CA VAL A 50 -18.45 4.49 11.91
C VAL A 50 -18.05 4.16 13.36
N ALA A 51 -17.03 4.82 13.90
CA ALA A 51 -16.53 4.55 15.25
C ALA A 51 -17.40 5.16 16.36
N GLY A 52 -18.25 6.14 16.04
CA GLY A 52 -18.97 6.95 17.04
C GLY A 52 -18.05 7.82 17.91
N VAL A 53 -16.84 8.10 17.43
CA VAL A 53 -15.80 8.86 18.13
C VAL A 53 -15.24 9.93 17.20
N ALA A 54 -15.04 11.15 17.71
CA ALA A 54 -14.49 12.23 16.91
C ALA A 54 -13.02 11.98 16.56
N TYR A 55 -12.72 11.95 15.26
CA TYR A 55 -11.37 12.03 14.72
C TYR A 55 -11.24 13.30 13.89
N ASP A 56 -10.13 14.02 14.06
CA ASP A 56 -9.79 15.07 13.11
C ASP A 56 -9.31 14.46 11.79
N ARG A 57 -9.47 15.22 10.71
CA ARG A 57 -9.03 14.83 9.37
C ARG A 57 -7.55 14.45 9.34
N GLU A 58 -6.70 15.19 10.05
CA GLU A 58 -5.25 14.97 10.07
C GLU A 58 -4.90 13.59 10.64
N THR A 59 -5.63 13.14 11.66
CA THR A 59 -5.48 11.80 12.23
C THR A 59 -5.87 10.74 11.22
N VAL A 60 -7.00 10.89 10.53
CA VAL A 60 -7.43 9.94 9.49
C VAL A 60 -6.37 9.83 8.39
N VAL A 61 -5.93 10.97 7.82
CA VAL A 61 -4.91 11.02 6.77
C VAL A 61 -3.61 10.37 7.25
N ARG A 62 -3.15 10.72 8.45
CA ARG A 62 -1.91 10.17 9.03
C ARG A 62 -1.99 8.66 9.23
N ARG A 63 -3.14 8.11 9.65
CA ARG A 63 -3.31 6.66 9.83
C ARG A 63 -3.30 5.92 8.49
N LEU A 64 -3.98 6.44 7.48
CA LEU A 64 -3.96 5.88 6.13
C LEU A 64 -2.54 5.88 5.53
N GLN A 65 -1.79 6.97 5.73
CA GLN A 65 -0.38 7.04 5.30
C GLN A 65 0.52 6.07 6.06
N GLN A 66 0.27 5.83 7.36
CA GLN A 66 1.02 4.85 8.14
C GLN A 66 0.86 3.42 7.64
N VAL A 67 -0.28 3.08 7.03
CA VAL A 67 -0.50 1.77 6.40
C VAL A 67 -0.10 1.74 4.91
N GLY A 68 0.47 2.84 4.41
CA GLY A 68 1.07 2.94 3.08
C GLY A 68 0.14 3.47 1.98
N CYS A 69 -0.99 4.07 2.33
CA CYS A 69 -1.86 4.70 1.35
C CYS A 69 -1.38 6.12 1.00
N ASP A 70 -1.47 6.49 -0.28
CA ASP A 70 -1.39 7.90 -0.68
C ASP A 70 -2.76 8.54 -0.55
N VAL A 71 -2.83 9.74 0.05
CA VAL A 71 -4.11 10.40 0.36
C VAL A 71 -4.12 11.81 -0.22
N TYR A 72 -5.16 12.11 -0.99
CA TYR A 72 -5.40 13.41 -1.63
C TYR A 72 -6.77 13.96 -1.21
N GLY A 73 -6.97 15.27 -1.34
CA GLY A 73 -8.24 15.93 -1.03
C GLY A 73 -8.32 16.52 0.38
N GLN A 74 -9.44 17.20 0.67
CA GLN A 74 -9.71 17.86 1.96
C GLN A 74 -10.86 17.16 2.68
N ASP A 75 -12.10 17.58 2.41
CA ASP A 75 -13.30 16.99 3.01
C ASP A 75 -13.64 15.64 2.36
N ASP A 76 -13.48 15.55 1.05
CA ASP A 76 -13.53 14.30 0.29
C ASP A 76 -12.11 13.81 0.01
N LEU A 77 -11.78 12.65 0.55
CA LEU A 77 -10.48 12.02 0.38
C LEU A 77 -10.50 11.07 -0.81
N VAL A 78 -9.41 11.08 -1.58
CA VAL A 78 -9.10 10.05 -2.58
C VAL A 78 -7.87 9.31 -2.09
N VAL A 79 -8.04 8.02 -1.80
CA VAL A 79 -7.03 7.16 -1.18
C VAL A 79 -6.54 6.15 -2.19
N THR A 80 -5.26 6.22 -2.56
CA THR A 80 -4.61 5.19 -3.38
C THR A 80 -4.06 4.11 -2.47
N VAL A 81 -4.54 2.88 -2.67
CA VAL A 81 -4.25 1.73 -1.83
C VAL A 81 -2.97 1.02 -2.33
N PRO A 82 -2.02 0.69 -1.44
CA PRO A 82 -0.83 -0.03 -1.84
C PRO A 82 -1.16 -1.49 -2.21
N SER A 83 -0.39 -2.08 -3.12
CA SER A 83 -0.64 -3.43 -3.65
C SER A 83 -0.63 -4.55 -2.60
N TRP A 84 0.03 -4.34 -1.46
CA TRP A 84 0.04 -5.29 -0.33
C TRP A 84 -1.19 -5.22 0.59
N ARG A 85 -2.11 -4.26 0.37
CA ARG A 85 -3.39 -4.12 1.09
C ARG A 85 -4.60 -4.44 0.20
N PRO A 86 -4.72 -5.67 -0.34
CA PRO A 86 -5.85 -6.04 -1.19
C PRO A 86 -7.18 -6.14 -0.43
N ASP A 87 -7.16 -5.97 0.89
CA ASP A 87 -8.31 -5.89 1.80
C ASP A 87 -9.01 -4.52 1.73
N LEU A 88 -8.28 -3.43 1.45
CA LEU A 88 -8.85 -2.09 1.41
C LEU A 88 -9.55 -1.83 0.07
N ARG A 89 -10.88 -2.00 0.01
CA ARG A 89 -11.67 -1.93 -1.24
C ARG A 89 -12.79 -0.91 -1.20
N ALA A 90 -13.22 -0.51 -0.02
CA ALA A 90 -14.37 0.33 0.22
C ALA A 90 -14.10 1.30 1.40
N PRO A 91 -14.92 2.36 1.54
CA PRO A 91 -14.76 3.33 2.63
C PRO A 91 -14.75 2.71 4.04
N ASN A 92 -15.51 1.65 4.26
CA ASN A 92 -15.53 0.97 5.55
C ASN A 92 -14.23 0.22 5.85
N ASP A 93 -13.57 -0.34 4.84
CA ASP A 93 -12.26 -0.99 5.02
C ASP A 93 -11.19 0.05 5.39
N LEU A 94 -11.33 1.29 4.92
CA LEU A 94 -10.46 2.40 5.30
C LEU A 94 -10.73 2.93 6.72
N ALA A 95 -11.90 2.65 7.28
CA ALA A 95 -12.33 3.10 8.60
C ALA A 95 -11.99 2.09 9.72
N GLU A 96 -11.72 0.83 9.38
CA GLU A 96 -11.27 -0.25 10.29
C GLU A 96 -9.81 -0.07 10.74
#